data_AF-A0A2D9Q5Y2-F1
#
_entry.id   AF-A0A2D9Q5Y2-F1
#
_cell.length_a   1.000
_cell.length_b   1.000
_cell.length_c   1.000
_cell.angle_alpha   90.00
_cell.angle_beta   90.00
_cell.angle_gamma   90.00
#
_symmetry.space_group_name_H-M   'P 1'
#
loop_
_entity.id
_entity.type
_entity.pdbx_description
1 polymer ?
#
loop_
_entity_poly.entity_id
_entity_poly.type
_entity_poly.pdbx_seq_one_letter_code
_entity_poly.pdbx_strand_id
1 'polypeptide(L)'
;MVKWSEDDSDGDAPLRWRDLLSATLTETVQEPAPAPRPPRPFPFRHSTFCGVLAGLAFFGGLFMLLGFLYGTDGCDDDSLFEILGGWMFYLSVAGVPVNGFIFFVSLADKETQSSEVFLWSMLHVAVLVMSFVAFAAGITQDMFCGSGGPHYDLGAGF
;
A
#
# COMPACT_ATOMS: atom_id res chain seq x y z
N MET A 1 69.26 20.48 -60.63
CA MET A 1 68.00 19.71 -60.79
C MET A 1 67.43 19.44 -59.42
N VAL A 2 66.39 20.16 -59.02
CA VAL A 2 65.48 19.77 -57.94
C VAL A 2 64.10 19.96 -58.53
N LYS A 3 63.39 18.84 -58.74
CA LYS A 3 62.03 18.81 -59.24
C LYS A 3 61.14 18.77 -58.00
N TRP A 4 60.48 19.88 -57.69
CA TRP A 4 59.39 19.89 -56.73
C TRP A 4 58.12 19.48 -57.47
N SER A 5 57.43 18.45 -56.97
CA SER A 5 56.09 18.11 -57.39
C SER A 5 55.11 18.84 -56.47
N GLU A 6 54.31 19.74 -57.02
CA GLU A 6 53.03 20.11 -56.42
C GLU A 6 52.11 18.89 -56.46
N ASP A 7 51.75 18.37 -55.29
CA ASP A 7 50.57 17.52 -55.11
C ASP A 7 49.73 18.08 -53.95
N ASP A 8 48.46 18.28 -54.30
CA ASP A 8 47.24 18.21 -53.50
C ASP A 8 46.98 19.17 -52.33
N SER A 9 46.26 20.22 -52.71
CA SER A 9 45.04 20.71 -52.06
C SER A 9 44.35 19.67 -51.16
N ASP A 10 44.29 19.92 -49.86
CA ASP A 10 43.09 19.63 -49.07
C ASP A 10 42.87 20.74 -48.04
N GLY A 11 41.70 21.37 -48.18
CA GLY A 11 41.33 22.60 -47.51
C GLY A 11 41.04 22.43 -46.03
N ASP A 12 41.81 23.12 -45.20
CA ASP A 12 41.43 23.46 -43.84
C ASP A 12 40.21 24.40 -43.86
N ALA A 13 39.01 23.82 -43.89
CA ALA A 13 37.78 24.58 -43.68
C ALA A 13 37.80 25.16 -42.25
N PRO A 14 37.62 26.48 -42.07
CA PRO A 14 37.62 27.06 -40.73
C PRO A 14 36.41 26.54 -39.96
N LEU A 15 36.67 25.91 -38.81
CA LEU A 15 35.66 25.51 -37.83
C LEU A 15 34.70 26.68 -37.60
N ARG A 16 33.43 26.47 -37.96
CA ARG A 16 32.42 27.51 -37.91
C ARG A 16 32.19 27.85 -36.43
N TRP A 17 32.36 29.12 -36.06
CA TRP A 17 32.12 29.60 -34.69
C TRP A 17 30.75 29.19 -34.13
N ARG A 18 29.77 28.92 -35.01
CA ARG A 18 28.45 28.40 -34.67
C ARG A 18 28.50 27.00 -34.07
N ASP A 19 29.37 26.14 -34.60
CA ASP A 19 29.52 24.75 -34.17
C ASP A 19 30.16 24.69 -32.78
N LEU A 20 31.14 25.56 -32.53
CA LEU A 20 31.75 25.76 -31.21
C LEU A 20 30.73 26.31 -30.21
N LEU A 21 29.91 27.30 -30.59
CA LEU A 21 28.86 27.81 -29.71
C LEU A 21 27.80 26.76 -29.39
N SER A 22 27.38 25.94 -30.36
CA SER A 22 26.44 24.85 -30.09
C SER A 22 27.04 23.79 -29.16
N ALA A 23 28.32 23.44 -29.30
CA ALA A 23 28.98 22.53 -28.37
C ALA A 23 29.05 23.12 -26.95
N THR A 24 29.36 24.42 -26.83
CA THR A 24 29.52 25.10 -25.53
C THR A 24 28.18 25.38 -24.83
N LEU A 25 27.11 25.64 -25.59
CA LEU A 25 25.76 25.86 -25.04
C LEU A 25 25.09 24.56 -24.59
N THR A 26 25.45 23.42 -25.21
CA THR A 26 24.91 22.11 -24.81
C THR A 26 25.49 21.66 -23.46
N GLU A 27 26.70 22.12 -23.11
CA GLU A 27 27.35 21.75 -21.85
C GLU A 27 26.87 22.61 -20.65
N THR A 28 26.32 23.79 -20.88
CA THR A 28 26.07 24.80 -19.82
C THR A 28 24.62 24.91 -19.34
N VAL A 29 23.67 24.16 -19.93
CA VAL A 29 22.26 24.17 -19.49
C VAL A 29 21.79 22.76 -19.13
N GLN A 30 22.57 22.05 -18.30
CA GLN A 30 22.00 21.00 -17.46
C GLN A 30 21.60 21.67 -16.15
N GLU A 31 20.36 22.21 -16.08
CA GLU A 31 19.79 22.64 -14.81
C GLU A 31 19.89 21.43 -13.85
N PRO A 32 20.58 21.56 -12.69
CA PRO A 32 20.71 20.45 -11.77
C PRO A 32 19.29 20.03 -11.41
N ALA A 33 18.97 18.75 -11.69
CA ALA A 33 17.65 18.20 -11.39
C ALA A 33 17.28 18.63 -9.96
N PRO A 34 16.06 19.17 -9.74
CA PRO A 34 15.67 19.66 -8.44
C PRO A 34 15.96 18.56 -7.42
N ALA A 35 16.71 18.91 -6.38
CA ALA A 35 17.09 17.95 -5.35
C ALA A 35 15.82 17.18 -4.91
N PRO A 36 15.88 15.84 -4.79
CA PRO A 36 14.76 15.06 -4.31
C PRO A 36 14.25 15.73 -3.04
N ARG A 37 12.97 16.14 -3.04
CA ARG A 37 12.42 16.74 -1.84
C ARG A 37 12.57 15.71 -0.73
N PRO A 38 12.97 16.12 0.49
CA PRO A 38 13.05 15.17 1.59
C PRO A 38 11.69 14.48 1.69
N PRO A 39 11.66 13.13 1.79
CA PRO A 39 10.41 12.40 1.89
C PRO A 39 9.62 13.04 3.02
N ARG A 40 8.44 13.57 2.72
CA ARG A 40 7.61 14.18 3.76
C ARG A 40 7.32 13.05 4.75
N PRO A 41 7.68 13.20 6.03
CA PRO A 41 7.30 12.21 7.01
C PRO A 41 5.78 12.27 7.08
N PHE A 42 5.11 11.29 6.46
CA PHE A 42 3.72 11.03 6.82
C PHE A 42 3.72 10.84 8.34
N PRO A 43 2.84 11.53 9.08
CA PRO A 43 2.81 11.39 10.54
C PRO A 43 2.49 9.96 10.99
N PHE A 44 2.04 9.10 10.06
CA PHE A 44 1.73 7.70 10.28
C PHE A 44 2.41 6.81 9.22
N ARG A 45 3.11 5.75 9.63
CA ARG A 45 3.65 4.76 8.68
C ARG A 45 2.54 3.79 8.26
N HIS A 46 2.32 3.66 6.95
CA HIS A 46 1.33 2.74 6.37
C HIS A 46 1.51 1.28 6.86
N SER A 47 2.76 0.87 7.05
CA SER A 47 3.10 -0.45 7.60
C SER A 47 2.56 -0.66 9.03
N THR A 48 2.61 0.36 9.88
CA THR A 48 2.02 0.30 11.23
C THR A 48 0.51 0.22 11.16
N PHE A 49 -0.13 1.00 10.28
CA PHE A 49 -1.58 0.93 10.08
C PHE A 49 -2.02 -0.47 9.60
N CYS A 50 -1.38 -1.00 8.56
CA CYS A 50 -1.66 -2.36 8.08
C CYS A 50 -1.38 -3.43 9.13
N GLY A 51 -0.31 -3.28 9.93
CA GLY A 51 0.00 -4.18 11.03
C GLY A 51 -1.07 -4.18 12.12
N VAL A 52 -1.60 -3.02 12.48
CA VAL A 52 -2.73 -2.91 13.44
C VAL A 52 -3.97 -3.59 12.87
N LEU A 53 -4.33 -3.32 11.61
CA LEU A 53 -5.49 -3.97 11.00
C LEU A 53 -5.33 -5.50 10.92
N ALA A 54 -4.14 -5.99 10.56
CA ALA A 54 -3.85 -7.42 10.55
C ALA A 54 -3.97 -8.04 11.96
N GLY A 55 -3.52 -7.33 12.99
CA GLY A 55 -3.70 -7.74 14.39
C GLY A 55 -5.18 -7.78 14.79
N LEU A 56 -5.94 -6.74 14.43
CA LEU A 56 -7.38 -6.68 14.67
C LEU A 56 -8.12 -7.84 14.00
N ALA A 57 -7.76 -8.23 12.77
CA ALA A 57 -8.34 -9.39 12.10
C ALA A 57 -8.08 -10.69 12.87
N PHE A 58 -6.83 -10.92 13.25
CA PHE A 58 -6.43 -12.18 13.90
C PHE A 58 -7.03 -12.30 15.30
N PHE A 59 -6.85 -11.28 16.14
CA PHE A 59 -7.39 -11.29 17.50
C PHE A 59 -8.91 -11.18 17.53
N GLY A 60 -9.52 -10.46 16.56
CA GLY A 60 -10.96 -10.39 16.41
C GLY A 60 -11.57 -11.76 16.13
N GLY A 61 -11.04 -12.49 15.13
CA GLY A 61 -11.48 -13.84 14.84
C GLY A 61 -11.23 -14.83 15.99
N LEU A 62 -10.09 -14.70 16.70
CA LEU A 62 -9.81 -15.51 17.88
C LEU A 62 -10.84 -15.26 19.00
N PHE A 63 -11.20 -14.01 19.26
CA PHE A 63 -12.18 -13.65 20.30
C PHE A 63 -13.59 -14.09 19.93
N MET A 64 -13.98 -13.99 18.65
CA MET A 64 -15.24 -14.59 18.18
C MET A 64 -15.25 -16.11 18.38
N LEU A 65 -14.15 -16.81 18.09
CA LEU A 65 -14.08 -18.25 18.35
C LEU A 65 -14.16 -18.57 19.85
N LEU A 66 -13.54 -17.75 20.71
CA LEU A 66 -13.68 -17.90 22.16
C LEU A 66 -15.10 -17.62 22.64
N GLY A 67 -15.77 -16.61 22.08
CA GLY A 67 -17.18 -16.34 22.31
C GLY A 67 -18.05 -17.53 21.94
N PHE A 68 -17.82 -18.11 20.75
CA PHE A 68 -18.51 -19.32 20.32
C PHE A 68 -18.28 -20.54 21.24
N LEU A 69 -17.06 -20.72 21.78
CA LEU A 69 -16.73 -21.89 22.61
C LEU A 69 -17.15 -21.76 24.08
N TYR A 70 -17.20 -20.54 24.62
CA TYR A 70 -17.42 -20.27 26.04
C TYR A 70 -18.66 -19.40 26.32
N GLY A 71 -19.31 -18.89 25.29
CA GLY A 71 -20.53 -18.12 25.37
C GLY A 71 -21.73 -18.99 25.76
N THR A 72 -22.82 -18.31 26.08
CA THR A 72 -24.11 -18.95 26.35
C THR A 72 -24.70 -19.47 25.05
N ASP A 73 -25.31 -20.65 25.09
CA ASP A 73 -25.97 -21.24 23.92
C ASP A 73 -27.20 -20.41 23.53
N GLY A 74 -27.04 -19.46 22.59
CA GLY A 74 -28.13 -18.65 22.04
C GLY A 74 -27.63 -17.56 21.09
N CYS A 75 -28.44 -17.17 20.10
CA CYS A 75 -28.13 -16.07 19.18
C CYS A 75 -28.46 -14.68 19.74
N ASP A 76 -29.15 -14.60 20.88
CA ASP A 76 -29.64 -13.35 21.46
C ASP A 76 -28.77 -12.87 22.65
N ASP A 77 -27.86 -13.72 23.16
CA ASP A 77 -26.99 -13.43 24.30
C ASP A 77 -25.53 -13.45 23.86
N ASP A 78 -25.07 -12.34 23.26
CA ASP A 78 -23.68 -12.19 22.84
C ASP A 78 -22.76 -12.14 24.06
N SER A 79 -21.71 -12.96 24.04
CA SER A 79 -20.67 -12.85 25.06
C SER A 79 -19.82 -11.59 24.84
N LEU A 80 -19.21 -11.05 25.90
CA LEU A 80 -18.27 -9.92 25.77
C LEU A 80 -17.13 -10.19 24.78
N PHE A 81 -16.72 -11.45 24.62
CA PHE A 81 -15.69 -11.86 23.66
C PHE A 81 -16.20 -11.84 22.23
N GLU A 82 -17.46 -12.19 22.00
CA GLU A 82 -18.10 -12.14 20.70
C GLU A 82 -18.26 -10.70 20.22
N ILE A 83 -18.78 -9.80 21.08
CA ILE A 83 -18.90 -8.37 20.77
C ILE A 83 -17.53 -7.76 20.46
N LEU A 84 -16.54 -7.97 21.34
CA LEU A 84 -15.20 -7.40 21.16
C LEU A 84 -14.51 -7.97 19.93
N GLY A 85 -14.64 -9.28 19.70
CA GLY A 85 -14.13 -9.98 18.53
C GLY A 85 -14.75 -9.46 17.23
N GLY A 86 -16.08 -9.32 17.23
CA GLY A 86 -16.93 -8.56 16.32
C GLY A 86 -16.29 -7.27 15.87
N TRP A 87 -16.26 -6.31 16.80
CA TRP A 87 -15.74 -4.98 16.55
C TRP A 87 -14.32 -5.00 15.97
N MET A 88 -13.42 -5.80 16.53
CA MET A 88 -12.05 -5.88 16.04
C MET A 88 -11.99 -6.42 14.60
N PHE A 89 -12.69 -7.52 14.31
CA PHE A 89 -12.68 -8.14 13.00
C PHE A 89 -13.32 -7.23 11.93
N TYR A 90 -14.51 -6.69 12.20
CA TYR A 90 -15.21 -5.82 11.24
C TYR A 90 -14.50 -4.46 11.04
N LEU A 91 -13.82 -3.91 12.06
CA LEU A 91 -12.95 -2.74 11.86
C LEU A 91 -11.78 -3.04 10.92
N SER A 92 -11.21 -4.24 11.00
CA SER A 92 -10.19 -4.68 10.04
C SER A 92 -10.76 -4.81 8.62
N VAL A 93 -11.96 -5.38 8.46
CA VAL A 93 -12.68 -5.45 7.17
C VAL A 93 -12.92 -4.06 6.59
N ALA A 94 -13.37 -3.11 7.41
CA ALA A 94 -13.54 -1.71 7.01
C ALA A 94 -12.21 -1.02 6.66
N GLY A 95 -11.08 -1.51 7.18
CA GLY A 95 -9.74 -1.06 6.83
C GLY A 95 -9.30 -1.45 5.40
N VAL A 96 -9.92 -2.44 4.76
CA VAL A 96 -9.61 -2.85 3.38
C VAL A 96 -9.85 -1.73 2.35
N PRO A 97 -11.04 -1.09 2.28
CA PRO A 97 -11.25 0.02 1.35
C PRO A 97 -10.35 1.22 1.65
N VAL A 98 -10.04 1.48 2.93
CA VAL A 98 -9.10 2.53 3.34
C VAL A 98 -7.69 2.24 2.81
N ASN A 99 -7.19 1.01 2.97
CA ASN A 99 -5.93 0.57 2.38
C ASN A 99 -5.93 0.67 0.85
N GLY A 100 -7.04 0.32 0.20
CA GLY A 100 -7.21 0.45 -1.24
C GLY A 100 -7.12 1.90 -1.70
N PHE A 101 -7.73 2.83 -0.96
CA PHE A 101 -7.64 4.26 -1.24
C PHE A 101 -6.22 4.80 -1.06
N ILE A 102 -5.53 4.44 0.03
CA ILE A 102 -4.14 4.84 0.27
C ILE A 102 -3.22 4.32 -0.85
N PHE A 103 -3.42 3.07 -1.27
CA PHE A 103 -2.69 2.51 -2.40
C PHE A 103 -2.94 3.28 -3.70
N PHE A 104 -4.21 3.62 -4.01
CA PHE A 104 -4.55 4.40 -5.20
C PHE A 104 -3.88 5.78 -5.21
N VAL A 105 -3.88 6.48 -4.07
CA VAL A 105 -3.18 7.76 -3.93
C VAL A 105 -1.66 7.59 -4.10
N SER A 106 -1.10 6.50 -3.58
CA SER A 106 0.33 6.18 -3.71
C SER A 106 0.78 5.87 -5.16
N LEU A 107 -0.15 5.60 -6.09
CA LEU A 107 0.18 5.43 -7.51
C LEU A 107 0.37 6.77 -8.22
N ALA A 108 -0.27 7.84 -7.72
CA ALA A 108 -0.18 9.17 -8.31
C ALA A 108 1.04 9.97 -7.80
N ASP A 109 1.65 9.54 -6.70
CA ASP A 109 2.82 10.19 -6.11
C ASP A 109 4.12 9.47 -6.49
N LYS A 110 5.09 10.21 -7.03
CA LYS A 110 6.40 9.68 -7.44
C LYS A 110 7.39 9.54 -6.27
N GLU A 111 7.08 10.15 -5.12
CA GLU A 111 7.95 10.17 -3.94
C GLU A 111 7.66 8.98 -3.00
N THR A 112 6.54 8.29 -3.19
CA THR A 112 6.13 7.16 -2.34
C THR A 112 6.59 5.85 -2.97
N GLN A 113 7.22 4.96 -2.19
CA GLN A 113 7.51 3.61 -2.67
C GLN A 113 6.21 2.79 -2.74
N SER A 114 5.49 2.89 -3.87
CA SER A 114 4.18 2.26 -4.07
C SER A 114 4.22 0.73 -3.91
N SER A 115 5.39 0.11 -4.12
CA SER A 115 5.62 -1.33 -3.88
C SER A 115 5.50 -1.70 -2.40
N GLU A 116 6.04 -0.89 -1.49
CA GLU A 116 5.94 -1.15 -0.04
C GLU A 116 4.47 -1.03 0.41
N VAL A 117 3.77 0.01 -0.05
CA VAL A 117 2.34 0.23 0.26
C VAL A 117 1.49 -0.94 -0.25
N PHE A 118 1.77 -1.41 -1.47
CA PHE A 118 1.10 -2.58 -2.05
C PHE A 118 1.33 -3.85 -1.22
N LEU A 119 2.57 -4.15 -0.86
CA LEU A 119 2.92 -5.35 -0.10
C LEU A 119 2.24 -5.38 1.28
N TRP A 120 2.24 -4.25 1.99
CA TRP A 120 1.56 -4.16 3.29
C TRP A 120 0.04 -4.27 3.18
N SER A 121 -0.55 -3.68 2.13
CA SER A 121 -1.98 -3.83 1.86
C SER A 121 -2.35 -5.29 1.54
N MET A 122 -1.55 -5.97 0.72
CA MET A 122 -1.73 -7.39 0.41
C MET A 122 -1.53 -8.28 1.64
N LEU A 123 -0.55 -7.97 2.50
CA LEU A 123 -0.34 -8.69 3.75
C LEU A 123 -1.56 -8.58 4.68
N HIS A 124 -2.12 -7.37 4.84
CA HIS A 124 -3.34 -7.19 5.63
C HIS A 124 -4.49 -8.05 5.07
N VAL A 125 -4.75 -7.98 3.76
CA VAL A 125 -5.81 -8.79 3.13
C VAL A 125 -5.55 -10.29 3.31
N ALA A 126 -4.31 -10.74 3.14
CA ALA A 126 -3.94 -12.14 3.32
C ALA A 126 -4.18 -12.60 4.76
N VAL A 127 -3.77 -11.82 5.77
CA VAL A 127 -4.01 -12.13 7.18
C VAL A 127 -5.51 -12.14 7.49
N LEU A 128 -6.27 -11.19 6.93
CA LEU A 128 -7.72 -11.13 7.12
C LEU A 128 -8.40 -12.38 6.57
N VAL A 129 -8.08 -12.79 5.34
CA VAL A 129 -8.64 -14.01 4.72
C VAL A 129 -8.21 -15.26 5.50
N MET A 130 -6.94 -15.35 5.90
CA MET A 130 -6.44 -16.47 6.70
C MET A 130 -7.15 -16.55 8.07
N SER A 131 -7.38 -15.41 8.71
CA SER A 131 -8.11 -15.34 9.99
C SER A 131 -9.57 -15.74 9.79
N PHE A 132 -10.21 -15.28 8.71
CA PHE A 132 -11.57 -15.71 8.36
C PHE A 132 -11.66 -17.23 8.21
N VAL A 133 -10.74 -17.85 7.48
CA VAL A 133 -10.73 -19.30 7.26
C VAL A 133 -10.41 -20.05 8.56
N ALA A 134 -9.42 -19.59 9.34
CA ALA A 134 -9.01 -20.25 10.58
C ALA A 134 -10.08 -20.21 11.67
N PHE A 135 -10.84 -19.12 11.75
CA PHE A 135 -11.86 -18.89 12.77
C PHE A 135 -13.29 -18.89 12.20
N ALA A 136 -13.48 -19.52 11.03
CA ALA A 136 -14.73 -19.49 10.28
C ALA A 136 -15.93 -19.94 11.12
N ALA A 137 -15.76 -20.93 11.99
CA ALA A 137 -16.85 -21.41 12.84
C ALA A 137 -17.43 -20.31 13.75
N GLY A 138 -16.58 -19.54 14.43
CA GLY A 138 -17.03 -18.42 15.27
C GLY A 138 -17.53 -17.25 14.44
N ILE A 139 -16.79 -16.85 13.40
CA ILE A 139 -17.16 -15.70 12.56
C ILE A 139 -18.47 -15.94 11.82
N THR A 140 -18.69 -17.14 11.28
CA THR A 140 -19.92 -17.44 10.52
C THR A 140 -21.11 -17.71 11.41
N GLN A 141 -20.91 -18.18 12.64
CA GLN A 141 -22.01 -18.26 13.59
C GLN A 141 -22.48 -16.85 13.97
N ASP A 142 -21.58 -15.91 14.29
CA ASP A 142 -21.93 -14.50 14.51
C ASP A 142 -22.62 -13.87 13.27
N MET A 143 -22.03 -14.02 12.08
CA MET A 143 -22.58 -13.47 10.84
C MET A 143 -23.95 -14.02 10.43
N PHE A 144 -24.30 -15.24 10.83
CA PHE A 144 -25.52 -15.92 10.37
C PHE A 144 -26.40 -16.42 11.51
N CYS A 145 -26.14 -15.97 12.74
CA CYS A 145 -27.04 -16.21 13.86
C CYS A 145 -28.33 -15.43 13.64
N GLY A 146 -29.47 -16.06 13.91
CA GLY A 146 -30.79 -15.46 13.67
C GLY A 146 -31.42 -15.86 12.33
N SER A 147 -32.72 -16.14 12.39
CA SER A 147 -33.54 -16.57 11.25
C SER A 147 -33.70 -15.42 10.24
N GLY A 148 -32.74 -15.19 9.33
CA GLY A 148 -32.97 -14.19 8.27
C GLY A 148 -31.86 -13.80 7.29
N GLY A 149 -30.58 -14.09 7.54
CA GLY A 149 -29.50 -13.67 6.63
C GLY A 149 -28.27 -13.14 7.38
N PRO A 150 -27.39 -12.36 6.72
CA PRO A 150 -26.22 -11.78 7.37
C PRO A 150 -26.67 -10.83 8.51
N HIS A 151 -26.46 -11.26 9.75
CA HIS A 151 -26.59 -10.41 10.93
C HIS A 151 -25.22 -9.75 11.15
N TYR A 152 -25.21 -8.43 11.30
CA TYR A 152 -24.00 -7.67 11.64
C TYR A 152 -24.24 -7.08 13.01
N ASP A 153 -24.38 -7.97 14.00
CA ASP A 153 -24.74 -7.54 15.32
C ASP A 153 -23.52 -6.99 16.05
N LEU A 154 -23.24 -5.70 15.80
CA LEU A 154 -22.18 -4.97 16.48
C LEU A 154 -22.64 -4.53 17.89
N GLY A 155 -23.47 -5.32 18.56
CA GLY A 155 -23.94 -5.12 19.93
C GLY A 155 -25.42 -4.76 20.11
N ALA A 156 -26.37 -5.40 19.41
CA ALA A 156 -27.79 -5.41 19.77
C ALA A 156 -28.05 -6.38 20.93
N GLY A 157 -27.42 -6.04 22.06
CA GLY A 157 -27.64 -6.64 23.37
C GLY A 157 -27.65 -5.55 24.44
N PHE A 158 -28.49 -4.53 24.25
CA PHE A 158 -28.99 -3.64 25.32
C PHE A 158 -30.51 -3.53 25.24
#